data_AF-A0A939APX1-F1
#
_entry.id   AF-A0A939APX1-F1
#
_cell.length_a   1.000
_cell.length_b   1.000
_cell.length_c   1.000
_cell.angle_alpha   90.00
_cell.angle_beta   90.00
_cell.angle_gamma   90.00
#
_symmetry.space_group_name_H-M   'P 1'
#
loop_
_entity.id
_entity.type
_entity.pdbx_description
1 polymer ?
#
loop_
_entity_poly.entity_id
_entity_poly.type
_entity_poly.pdbx_seq_one_letter_code
_entity_poly.pdbx_strand_id
1 'polypeptide(L)' 'MDWLNVRGERFAGRLVRTNLTLLADDGEDLMVEATVFVPILRPEQTWVYPNFLGLDGLLSRIRFAVDPAENVLYFGSA' A
#
# COMPACT_ATOMS: atom_id res chain seq x y z
N MET A 1 -3.47 17.50 -7.12
CA MET A 1 -2.28 17.48 -6.23
C MET A 1 -2.82 17.15 -4.87
N ASP A 2 -2.37 16.04 -4.32
CA ASP A 2 -2.98 15.42 -3.15
C ASP A 2 -2.03 15.54 -1.95
N TRP A 3 -2.58 15.36 -0.75
CA TRP A 3 -1.84 15.47 0.49
C TRP A 3 -2.05 14.23 1.34
N LEU A 4 -0.95 13.70 1.88
CA LEU A 4 -0.98 12.62 2.87
C LEU A 4 -0.31 13.12 4.16
N ASN A 5 -1.02 12.96 5.28
CA ASN A 5 -0.46 13.24 6.61
C ASN A 5 0.05 11.94 7.20
N VAL A 6 1.35 11.88 7.49
CA VAL A 6 2.02 10.72 8.09
C VAL A 6 2.71 11.17 9.36
N ARG A 7 2.23 10.68 10.52
CA ARG A 7 2.82 11.00 11.85
C ARG A 7 3.02 12.50 12.12
N GLY A 8 2.11 13.34 11.62
CA GLY A 8 2.17 14.80 11.79
C GLY A 8 2.97 15.53 10.71
N GLU A 9 3.69 14.81 9.85
CA GLU A 9 4.34 15.38 8.66
C GLU A 9 3.39 15.33 7.46
N ARG A 10 3.41 16.39 6.66
CA ARG A 10 2.53 16.54 5.50
C ARG A 10 3.32 16.41 4.21
N PHE A 11 2.95 15.41 3.42
CA PHE A 11 3.57 15.10 2.13
C PHE A 11 2.67 15.51 0.98
N ALA A 12 3.24 16.27 0.04
CA ALA A 12 2.63 16.50 -1.26
C ALA A 12 2.82 15.24 -2.13
N GLY A 13 1.83 14.93 -2.96
CA GLY A 13 1.92 13.79 -3.86
C GLY A 13 0.82 13.73 -4.89
N ARG A 14 0.67 12.54 -5.46
CA ARG A 14 -0.36 12.21 -6.44
C ARG A 14 -0.93 10.83 -6.14
N LEU A 15 -2.24 10.69 -6.25
CA LEU A 15 -2.87 9.38 -6.35
C LEU A 15 -2.68 8.82 -7.76
N VAL A 16 -2.14 7.61 -7.85
CA VAL A 16 -1.87 6.92 -9.11
C VAL A 16 -2.56 5.57 -9.08
N ARG A 17 -3.31 5.26 -10.14
CA ARG A 17 -3.85 3.92 -10.37
C ARG A 17 -2.79 3.09 -11.09
N THR A 18 -2.35 2.00 -10.47
CA THR A 18 -1.27 1.15 -11.01
C THR A 18 -1.48 -0.29 -10.55
N ASN A 19 -0.88 -1.23 -11.29
CA ASN A 19 -0.76 -2.61 -10.83
C ASN A 19 0.30 -2.69 -9.74
N LEU A 20 -0.03 -3.40 -8.68
CA LEU A 20 0.88 -3.81 -7.62
C LEU A 20 0.92 -5.34 -7.58
N THR A 21 2.08 -5.89 -7.25
CA THR A 21 2.22 -7.32 -6.95
C THR A 21 2.41 -7.48 -5.44
N LEU A 22 1.51 -8.23 -4.81
CA LEU A 22 1.70 -8.74 -3.47
C LEU A 22 2.48 -10.05 -3.58
N LEU A 23 3.72 -10.04 -3.07
CA LEU A 23 4.59 -11.20 -3.08
C LEU A 23 4.16 -12.17 -1.97
N ALA A 24 4.00 -13.44 -2.31
CA ALA A 24 3.66 -14.48 -1.35
C ALA A 24 4.92 -15.17 -0.85
N ASP A 25 5.06 -15.29 0.48
CA ASP A 25 6.11 -16.13 1.08
C ASP A 25 5.82 -17.62 0.85
N ASP A 26 4.53 -17.99 0.78
CA ASP A 26 4.03 -19.30 0.40
C ASP A 26 2.79 -19.17 -0.49
N GLY A 27 2.70 -19.99 -1.54
CA GLY A 27 1.66 -19.92 -2.56
C GLY A 27 2.02 -19.07 -3.78
N GLU A 28 1.01 -18.42 -4.37
CA GLU A 28 1.14 -17.65 -5.61
C GLU A 28 1.08 -16.13 -5.33
N ASP A 29 1.96 -15.37 -5.99
CA ASP A 29 1.91 -13.91 -5.99
C ASP A 29 0.57 -13.40 -6.54
N LEU A 30 0.09 -12.29 -5.99
CA LEU A 30 -1.16 -11.67 -6.43
C LEU A 30 -0.91 -10.32 -7.09
N MET A 31 -1.22 -10.21 -8.38
CA MET A 31 -1.27 -8.92 -9.07
C MET A 31 -2.65 -8.28 -8.90
N VAL A 32 -2.70 -7.06 -8.39
CA VAL A 32 -3.93 -6.29 -8.18
C VAL A 32 -3.76 -4.86 -8.63
N GLU A 33 -4.78 -4.33 -9.30
CA GLU A 33 -4.81 -2.91 -9.66
C GLU A 33 -5.29 -2.09 -8.46
N ALA A 34 -4.45 -1.17 -7.99
CA ALA A 34 -4.66 -0.38 -6.79
C ALA A 34 -4.51 1.12 -7.06
N THR A 35 -5.04 1.94 -6.15
CA THR A 35 -4.77 3.38 -6.09
C THR A 35 -3.75 3.66 -5.00
N VAL A 36 -2.60 4.19 -5.38
CA VAL A 36 -1.43 4.38 -4.52
C VAL A 36 -1.08 5.86 -4.44
N PHE A 37 -0.75 6.34 -3.24
CA PHE A 37 -0.19 7.67 -3.08
C PHE A 37 1.32 7.65 -3.34
N VAL A 38 1.77 8.40 -4.35
CA VAL A 38 3.19 8.59 -4.66
C VAL A 38 3.63 9.98 -4.17
N PRO A 39 4.51 10.07 -3.16
CA PRO A 39 4.99 11.34 -2.64
C PRO A 39 5.88 12.05 -3.67
N ILE A 40 5.75 13.38 -3.75
CA ILE A 40 6.70 14.25 -4.46
C ILE A 40 7.69 14.76 -3.42
N LEU A 41 8.86 14.14 -3.40
CA LEU A 41 9.93 14.48 -2.46
C LEU A 41 10.74 15.68 -2.97
N ARG A 42 11.12 16.57 -2.05
CA ARG A 42 12.14 17.59 -2.30
C ARG A 42 13.54 16.96 -2.33
N PRO A 43 14.56 17.60 -2.92
CA PRO A 43 15.92 17.05 -3.01
C PRO A 43 16.50 16.57 -1.67
N GLU A 44 16.19 17.27 -0.59
CA GLU A 44 16.62 16.97 0.78
C GLU A 44 15.73 15.98 1.53
N GLN A 45 14.60 15.55 0.95
CA GLN A 45 13.63 14.67 1.58
C GLN A 45 13.82 13.22 1.14
N THR A 46 13.92 12.32 2.12
CA THR A 46 13.89 10.88 1.90
C THR A 46 12.58 10.32 2.42
N TRP A 47 11.95 9.42 1.66
CA TRP A 47 10.79 8.69 2.15
C TRP A 47 11.25 7.56 3.08
N VAL A 48 11.02 7.74 4.38
CA VAL A 48 11.42 6.78 5.45
C VAL A 48 10.24 5.94 5.96
N TYR A 49 9.06 6.11 5.38
CA TYR A 49 7.84 5.45 5.82
C TYR A 49 7.57 4.16 5.02
N PRO A 50 6.84 3.19 5.59
CA PRO A 50 6.35 2.06 4.81
C PRO A 50 5.35 2.53 3.75
N ASN A 51 5.02 1.63 2.82
CA ASN A 51 3.85 1.81 1.98
C ASN A 51 2.59 1.65 2.84
N PHE A 52 1.61 2.53 2.62
CA PHE A 52 0.34 2.48 3.34
C PHE A 52 -0.70 1.75 2.49
N LEU A 53 -1.28 0.68 3.04
CA LEU A 53 -2.33 -0.08 2.38
C LEU A 53 -3.68 0.57 2.72
N GLY A 54 -4.26 1.28 1.76
CA GLY A 54 -5.56 1.93 1.92
C GLY A 54 -6.71 0.94 1.80
N LEU A 55 -7.80 1.15 2.55
CA LEU A 55 -9.01 0.33 2.45
C LEU A 55 -9.59 0.37 1.03
N ASP A 56 -10.05 1.53 0.57
CA ASP A 56 -10.64 1.68 -0.77
C ASP A 56 -9.60 1.62 -1.90
N GLY A 57 -8.34 1.93 -1.58
CA GLY A 57 -7.23 1.97 -2.53
C GLY A 57 -6.69 0.60 -2.91
N LEU A 58 -6.76 -0.39 -1.99
CA LEU A 58 -6.19 -1.71 -2.18
C LEU A 58 -7.01 -2.81 -1.50
N LEU A 59 -7.26 -2.71 -0.19
CA LEU A 59 -7.77 -3.85 0.59
C LEU A 59 -9.20 -4.27 0.19
N SER A 60 -10.02 -3.34 -0.31
CA SER A 60 -11.36 -3.65 -0.84
C SER A 60 -11.33 -4.44 -2.16
N ARG A 61 -10.16 -4.61 -2.77
CA ARG A 61 -9.94 -5.26 -4.07
C ARG A 61 -9.32 -6.66 -3.95
N ILE A 62 -9.06 -7.09 -2.72
CA ILE A 62 -8.54 -8.43 -2.42
C ILE A 62 -9.37 -9.04 -1.30
N ARG A 63 -9.37 -10.36 -1.20
CA ARG A 63 -9.74 -11.05 0.04
C ARG A 63 -8.50 -11.10 0.91
N PHE A 64 -8.63 -10.80 2.19
CA PHE A 64 -7.51 -10.89 3.12
C PHE A 64 -7.98 -11.36 4.50
N ALA A 65 -7.07 -11.97 5.23
CA ALA A 65 -7.24 -12.34 6.63
C ALA A 65 -5.91 -12.15 7.37
N VAL A 66 -5.98 -11.87 8.66
CA VAL A 66 -4.80 -11.72 9.52
C VAL A 66 -4.89 -12.76 10.62
N ASP A 67 -3.84 -13.57 10.75
CA ASP A 67 -3.63 -14.41 11.91
C ASP A 67 -2.61 -13.73 12.85
N PRO A 68 -3.07 -13.17 13.98
CA PRO A 68 -2.18 -12.50 14.92
C PRO A 68 -1.34 -13.47 15.77
N ALA A 69 -1.72 -14.75 15.87
CA ALA A 69 -0.97 -15.72 16.66
C ALA A 69 0.35 -16.09 15.96
N GLU A 70 0.28 -16.27 14.64
CA GLU A 70 1.43 -16.60 13.79
C GLU A 70 2.05 -15.37 13.11
N ASN A 71 1.45 -14.19 13.29
CA ASN A 71 1.84 -12.95 12.62
C ASN A 71 1.85 -13.09 11.07
N VAL A 72 0.80 -13.70 10.53
CA VAL A 72 0.65 -14.00 9.09
C VAL A 72 -0.48 -13.17 8.47
N LEU A 73 -0.24 -12.63 7.27
CA LEU A 73 -1.24 -12.00 6.42
C LEU A 73 -1.57 -12.94 5.25
N TYR A 74 -2.80 -13.44 5.21
CA TYR A 74 -3.32 -14.17 4.06
C TYR A 74 -3.99 -13.21 3.08
N PHE A 75 -3.80 -13.43 1.79
CA PHE A 75 -4.43 -12.65 0.73
C PHE A 75 -4.80 -13.51 -0.48
N GLY A 76 -5.77 -13.04 -1.25
CA GLY A 76 -6.22 -13.69 -2.48
C GLY A 76 -7.07 -12.75 -3.34
N SER A 77 -7.35 -13.18 -4.57
CA SER A 77 -8.22 -12.41 -5.47
C SER A 77 -9.64 -12.25 -4.90
N ALA A 78 -10.25 -11.09 -5.19
CA ALA A 78 -11.63 -10.77 -4.80
C ALA A 78 -12.66 -11.64 -5.54
#